data_AF-C9RGX7-F1
#
_entry.id   AF-C9RGX7-F1
#
_cell.length_a   1.000
_cell.length_b   1.000
_cell.length_c   1.000
_cell.angle_alpha   90.00
_cell.angle_beta   90.00
_cell.angle_gamma   90.00
#
_symmetry.space_group_name_H-M   'P 1'
#
loop_
_entity.id
_entity.type
_entity.pdbx_description
1 polymer ?
#
loop_
_entity_poly.entity_id
_entity_poly.type
_entity_poly.pdbx_seq_one_letter_code
_entity_poly.pdbx_strand_id
1 'polypeptide(L)' 'MNKPAKKPQQKKVIQNFEYARRLNGKNVKIFLRNGEVLDAEVNGVSNYEIMVKVGERNLLIFKHAIDYIEY' A
#
# COMPACT_ATOMS: atom_id res chain seq x y z
N MET A 1 28.38 34.80 -22.46
CA MET A 1 27.14 34.00 -22.50
C MET A 1 27.16 32.99 -21.35
N ASN A 2 26.43 33.24 -20.27
CA ASN A 2 26.32 32.28 -19.16
C ASN A 2 25.37 31.15 -19.54
N LYS A 3 25.86 29.91 -19.58
CA LYS A 3 25.00 28.72 -19.75
C LYS A 3 24.15 28.55 -18.49
N PRO A 4 22.83 28.37 -18.58
CA PRO A 4 22.00 28.12 -17.41
C PRO A 4 22.36 26.78 -16.79
N ALA A 5 22.61 26.77 -15.47
CA ALA A 5 22.87 25.56 -14.71
C ALA A 5 21.64 24.63 -14.78
N LYS A 6 21.86 23.39 -15.26
CA LYS A 6 20.82 22.35 -15.24
C LYS A 6 20.47 22.03 -13.79
N LYS A 7 19.21 22.26 -13.40
CA LYS A 7 18.69 21.83 -12.09
C LYS A 7 18.87 20.31 -11.96
N PRO A 8 19.36 19.78 -10.82
CA PRO A 8 19.52 18.35 -10.63
C PRO A 8 18.13 17.68 -10.74
N GLN A 9 17.96 16.81 -11.72
CA GLN A 9 16.77 15.97 -11.83
C GLN A 9 16.74 15.06 -10.59
N GLN A 10 15.74 15.22 -9.73
CA GLN A 10 15.49 14.31 -8.62
C GLN A 10 15.30 12.91 -9.19
N LYS A 11 16.22 11.99 -8.88
CA LYS A 11 16.08 10.58 -9.25
C LYS A 11 14.80 10.06 -8.62
N LYS A 12 13.81 9.67 -9.43
CA LYS A 12 12.64 8.94 -8.93
C LYS A 12 13.14 7.67 -8.25
N VAL A 13 12.94 7.56 -6.95
CA VAL A 13 13.24 6.33 -6.20
C VAL A 13 12.19 5.31 -6.62
N ILE A 14 12.57 4.39 -7.50
CA ILE A 14 11.70 3.30 -7.92
C ILE A 14 11.62 2.32 -6.75
N GLN A 15 10.41 2.09 -6.26
CA GLN A 15 10.18 1.12 -5.19
C GLN A 15 10.36 -0.31 -5.71
N ASN A 16 10.84 -1.20 -4.85
CA ASN A 16 10.96 -2.62 -5.18
C ASN A 16 9.59 -3.23 -5.50
N PHE A 17 9.61 -4.28 -6.32
CA PHE A 17 8.41 -5.00 -6.71
C PHE A 17 7.75 -5.68 -5.50
N GLU A 18 6.45 -5.48 -5.34
CA GLU A 18 5.63 -6.10 -4.30
C GLU A 18 4.21 -6.35 -4.83
N TYR A 19 3.70 -7.58 -4.67
CA TYR A 19 2.36 -7.96 -5.13
C TYR A 19 1.24 -7.16 -4.47
N ALA A 20 1.37 -6.82 -3.18
CA ALA A 20 0.37 -6.06 -2.45
C ALA A 20 0.04 -4.72 -3.14
N ARG A 21 1.00 -4.09 -3.81
CA ARG A 21 0.77 -2.83 -4.55
C ARG A 21 -0.21 -2.96 -5.70
N ARG A 22 -0.39 -4.18 -6.26
CA ARG A 22 -1.38 -4.47 -7.31
C ARG A 22 -2.80 -4.66 -6.77
N LEU A 23 -2.95 -4.72 -5.45
CA LEU A 23 -4.25 -4.82 -4.79
C LEU A 23 -4.92 -3.45 -4.61
N ASN A 24 -4.20 -2.35 -4.84
CA ASN A 24 -4.75 -1.02 -4.71
C ASN A 24 -5.98 -0.82 -5.62
N GLY A 25 -7.10 -0.41 -5.05
CA GLY A 25 -8.41 -0.28 -5.70
C GLY A 25 -9.23 -1.57 -5.77
N LYS A 26 -8.79 -2.68 -5.16
CA LYS A 26 -9.52 -3.94 -5.14
C LYS A 26 -10.21 -4.18 -3.80
N ASN A 27 -11.36 -4.86 -3.86
CA ASN A 27 -11.99 -5.48 -2.70
C ASN A 27 -11.33 -6.84 -2.44
N VAL A 28 -10.85 -7.04 -1.22
CA VAL A 28 -10.11 -8.23 -0.79
C VAL A 28 -10.59 -8.68 0.60
N LYS A 29 -10.28 -9.92 0.96
CA LYS A 29 -10.39 -10.38 2.35
C LYS A 29 -9.02 -10.43 3.00
N ILE A 30 -8.87 -9.70 4.10
CA ILE A 30 -7.62 -9.65 4.87
C ILE A 30 -7.80 -10.51 6.12
N PHE A 31 -6.97 -11.54 6.25
CA PHE A 31 -6.95 -12.44 7.40
C PHE A 31 -5.85 -11.97 8.37
N LEU A 32 -6.27 -11.48 9.53
CA LEU A 32 -5.37 -10.96 10.57
C LEU A 32 -4.90 -12.08 11.51
N ARG A 33 -3.73 -11.86 12.12
CA ARG A 33 -3.09 -12.79 13.07
C ARG A 33 -3.91 -13.11 14.31
N ASN A 34 -4.82 -12.22 14.70
CA ASN A 34 -5.73 -12.45 15.81
C ASN A 34 -6.96 -13.30 15.42
N GLY A 35 -7.05 -13.75 14.17
CA GLY A 35 -8.15 -14.55 13.63
C GLY A 35 -9.29 -13.73 13.03
N GLU A 36 -9.23 -12.39 13.09
CA GLU A 36 -10.25 -11.54 12.46
C GLU A 36 -10.11 -11.53 10.93
N VAL A 37 -11.25 -11.40 10.25
CA VAL A 37 -11.32 -11.27 8.78
C VAL A 37 -11.95 -9.94 8.44
N LEU A 38 -11.29 -9.17 7.57
CA LEU A 38 -11.78 -7.88 7.10
C LEU A 38 -12.13 -7.96 5.61
N ASP A 39 -13.41 -7.76 5.28
CA ASP A 39 -13.86 -7.44 3.92
C ASP A 39 -13.52 -5.98 3.62
N ALA A 40 -12.48 -5.74 2.81
CA ALA A 40 -11.82 -4.45 2.75
C ALA A 40 -11.50 -4.00 1.31
N GLU A 41 -11.71 -2.72 1.02
CA GLU A 41 -11.22 -2.07 -0.20
C GLU A 41 -9.82 -1.49 0.08
N VAL A 42 -8.80 -1.93 -0.66
CA VAL A 42 -7.43 -1.39 -0.50
C VAL A 42 -7.34 -0.02 -1.19
N ASN A 43 -6.91 1.00 -0.48
CA ASN A 43 -6.78 2.37 -1.00
C ASN A 43 -5.34 2.91 -0.95
N GLY A 44 -4.41 2.19 -0.33
CA GLY A 44 -2.99 2.42 -0.54
C GLY A 44 -2.08 1.38 0.11
N VAL A 45 -0.83 1.33 -0.37
CA VAL A 45 0.17 0.36 0.08
C VAL A 45 1.50 1.06 0.30
N SER A 46 1.98 1.04 1.54
CA SER A 46 3.31 1.51 1.91
C SER A 46 4.27 0.31 2.01
N ASN A 47 5.50 0.52 2.49
CA ASN A 47 6.42 -0.59 2.73
C ASN A 47 5.94 -1.51 3.87
N TYR A 48 5.28 -0.95 4.89
CA TYR A 48 4.90 -1.68 6.10
C TYR A 48 3.41 -1.68 6.41
N GLU A 49 2.63 -0.90 5.67
CA GLU A 49 1.21 -0.68 5.95
C GLU A 49 0.38 -0.88 4.69
N ILE A 50 -0.86 -1.26 4.90
CA ILE A 50 -1.92 -1.27 3.90
C ILE A 50 -3.05 -0.42 4.46
N MET A 51 -3.42 0.62 3.70
CA MET A 51 -4.57 1.44 4.01
C MET A 51 -5.78 0.81 3.33
N VAL A 52 -6.87 0.69 4.09
CA VAL A 52 -8.10 0.06 3.62
C VAL A 52 -9.34 0.79 4.10
N LYS A 53 -10.45 0.55 3.41
CA LYS A 53 -11.79 0.94 3.83
C LYS A 53 -12.61 -0.31 4.13
N VAL A 54 -13.22 -0.37 5.32
CA VAL A 54 -14.09 -1.47 5.77
C VAL A 54 -15.44 -0.87 6.16
N GLY A 55 -16.42 -0.98 5.27
CA GLY A 55 -17.69 -0.25 5.39
C GLY A 55 -17.44 1.27 5.37
N GLU A 56 -17.78 1.96 6.46
CA GLU A 56 -17.55 3.41 6.63
C GLU A 56 -16.23 3.75 7.34
N ARG A 57 -15.49 2.74 7.82
CA ARG A 57 -14.26 2.94 8.58
C ARG A 57 -13.04 2.96 7.65
N ASN A 58 -12.15 3.93 7.86
CA ASN A 58 -10.82 3.93 7.26
C ASN A 58 -9.83 3.35 8.27
N LEU A 59 -9.09 2.32 7.87
CA LEU A 59 -8.12 1.63 8.72
C LEU A 59 -6.74 1.65 8.08
N LEU A 60 -5.72 1.83 8.92
CA LEU A 60 -4.34 1.57 8.58
C LEU A 60 -3.94 0.25 9.25
N ILE A 61 -3.59 -0.75 8.44
CA ILE A 61 -3.22 -2.08 8.91
C ILE A 61 -1.73 -2.27 8.72
N PHE A 62 -1.02 -2.65 9.78
CA PHE A 62 0.37 -3.07 9.66
C PHE A 62 0.49 -4.44 9.01
N LYS A 63 1.36 -4.59 8.00
CA LYS A 63 1.56 -5.86 7.28
C LYS A 63 1.96 -7.02 8.19
N HIS A 64 2.68 -6.74 9.28
CA HIS A 64 3.08 -7.77 10.25
C HIS A 64 1.91 -8.31 11.08
N ALA A 65 0.74 -7.67 11.04
CA ALA A 65 -0.49 -8.17 11.67
C ALA A 65 -1.35 -9.01 10.72
N ILE A 66 -0.97 -9.11 9.44
CA ILE A 66 -1.68 -9.86 8.40
C ILE A 66 -1.00 -11.22 8.25
N ASP A 67 -1.80 -12.29 8.20
CA ASP A 67 -1.31 -13.62 7.82
C ASP A 67 -1.32 -13.79 6.31
N TYR A 68 -2.46 -13.54 5.65
CA TYR A 68 -2.58 -13.55 4.20
C TYR A 68 -3.76 -12.70 3.70
N ILE A 69 -3.81 -12.51 2.38
CA ILE A 69 -4.86 -11.75 1.68
C ILE A 69 -5.43 -12.62 0.55
N GLU A 70 -6.75 -12.73 0.47
CA GLU A 70 -7.51 -13.35 -0.63
C GLU A 70 -8.02 -12.25 -1.58
N TYR A 71 -7.72 -12.35 -2.87
CA TYR A 71 -7.89 -11.26 -3.86
C TYR A 71 -8.18 -11.74 -5.29
#